data_AF-M1CLJ5-F1
#
_entry.id   AF-M1CLJ5-F1
#
_cell.length_a   1.000
_cell.length_b   1.000
_cell.length_c   1.000
_cell.angle_alpha   90.00
_cell.angle_beta   90.00
_cell.angle_gamma   90.00
#
_symmetry.space_group_name_H-M   'P 1'
#
loop_
_entity.id
_entity.type
_entity.pdbx_description
1 polymer ?
#
loop_
_entity_poly.entity_id
_entity_poly.type
_entity_poly.pdbx_seq_one_letter_code
_entity_poly.pdbx_strand_id
1 'polypeptide(L)'
;MIEDPNYWGSDSRKSIMQVIKQEFGKSKVPITFLNITQLSSYRKDAHTAIYKKQWNKLTQEQLANPFSYADCVHWCLPGLQDTWNELLFTKLFYP
;
A
#
# COMPACT_ATOMS: atom_id res chain seq x y z
N MET A 1 -3.36 -0.86 17.62
CA MET A 1 -2.32 -1.26 16.66
C MET A 1 -2.67 -2.66 16.18
N ILE A 2 -2.23 -3.10 14.99
CA ILE A 2 -2.49 -4.49 14.56
C ILE A 2 -1.47 -5.37 15.25
N GLU A 3 -1.93 -6.25 16.14
CA GLU A 3 -1.08 -7.10 17.00
C GLU A 3 -0.92 -8.53 16.45
N ASP A 4 -1.81 -8.95 15.56
CA ASP A 4 -1.74 -10.28 14.94
C ASP A 4 -0.54 -10.35 13.97
N PRO A 5 0.48 -11.18 14.22
CA PRO A 5 1.65 -11.32 13.34
C PRO A 5 1.30 -11.98 11.99
N ASN A 6 0.16 -12.67 11.91
CA ASN A 6 -0.35 -13.29 10.70
C ASN A 6 -1.41 -12.43 9.99
N TYR A 7 -1.53 -11.15 10.37
CA TYR A 7 -2.51 -10.25 9.80
C TYR A 7 -2.37 -10.17 8.28
N TRP A 8 -3.53 -10.19 7.62
CA TRP A 8 -3.65 -10.02 6.19
C TRP A 8 -4.88 -9.14 5.92
N GLY A 9 -4.67 -8.01 5.26
CA GLY A 9 -5.75 -7.06 4.97
C GLY A 9 -6.87 -7.71 4.15
N SER A 10 -8.13 -7.42 4.48
CA SER A 10 -9.31 -7.87 3.73
C SER A 10 -9.24 -7.48 2.25
N ASP A 11 -8.63 -6.34 1.98
CA ASP A 11 -8.53 -5.76 0.64
C ASP A 11 -7.36 -6.34 -0.16
N SER A 12 -6.50 -7.13 0.50
CA SER A 12 -5.39 -7.85 -0.13
C SER A 12 -5.83 -9.26 -0.52
N ARG A 13 -5.85 -9.59 -1.81
CA ARG A 13 -6.24 -10.95 -2.25
C ARG A 13 -5.02 -11.87 -2.36
N LYS A 14 -4.94 -12.89 -1.49
CA LYS A 14 -3.89 -13.93 -1.55
C LYS A 14 -3.86 -14.67 -2.90
N SER A 15 -5.03 -14.87 -3.51
CA SER A 15 -5.14 -15.48 -4.85
C SER A 15 -4.41 -14.67 -5.92
N ILE A 16 -4.51 -13.34 -5.89
CA ILE A 16 -3.80 -12.47 -6.83
C ILE A 16 -2.29 -12.56 -6.61
N MET A 17 -1.84 -12.56 -5.35
CA MET A 17 -0.41 -12.72 -5.02
C MET A 17 0.15 -14.06 -5.52
N GLN A 18 -0.67 -15.12 -5.45
CA GLN A 18 -0.30 -16.43 -6.00
C GLN A 18 -0.20 -16.40 -7.53
N VAL A 19 -1.14 -15.76 -8.22
CA VAL A 19 -1.08 -15.60 -9.69
C VAL A 19 0.16 -14.81 -10.09
N ILE A 20 0.47 -13.70 -9.42
CA ILE A 20 1.69 -12.91 -9.70
C ILE A 20 2.93 -13.79 -9.58
N LYS A 21 3.05 -14.57 -8.49
CA LYS A 21 4.17 -15.51 -8.30
C LYS A 21 4.27 -16.54 -9.43
N GLN A 22 3.13 -17.09 -9.85
CA GLN A 22 3.06 -18.09 -10.92
C GLN A 22 3.47 -17.51 -12.27
N GLU A 23 2.92 -16.36 -12.66
CA GLU A 23 3.20 -15.75 -13.95
C GLU A 23 4.64 -15.23 -14.03
N PHE A 24 5.16 -14.62 -12.95
CA PHE A 24 6.53 -14.13 -12.94
C PHE A 24 7.54 -15.28 -12.95
N GLY A 25 7.21 -16.43 -12.34
CA GLY A 25 8.04 -17.64 -12.39
C GLY A 25 8.11 -18.29 -13.79
N LYS A 26 7.18 -17.99 -14.70
CA LYS A 26 7.22 -18.46 -16.10
C LYS A 26 8.07 -17.56 -17.01
N SER A 27 8.46 -16.38 -16.54
CA SER A 27 9.19 -15.42 -17.34
C SER A 27 10.59 -15.94 -17.70
N LYS A 28 10.99 -15.76 -18.97
CA LYS A 28 12.37 -16.02 -19.41
C LYS A 28 13.35 -14.96 -18.92
N VAL A 29 12.84 -13.77 -18.60
CA VAL A 29 13.61 -12.66 -18.02
C VAL A 29 13.49 -12.73 -16.50
N PRO A 30 14.59 -12.60 -15.73
CA PRO A 30 14.52 -12.56 -14.28
C PRO A 30 13.65 -11.40 -13.81
N ILE A 31 12.56 -11.70 -13.08
CA ILE A 31 11.69 -10.70 -12.47
C ILE A 31 11.80 -10.83 -10.96
N THR A 32 12.23 -9.75 -10.30
CA THR A 32 12.19 -9.65 -8.84
C THR A 32 10.89 -8.99 -8.42
N PHE A 33 10.06 -9.73 -7.68
CA PHE A 33 8.82 -9.18 -7.13
C PHE A 33 9.06 -8.49 -5.79
N LEU A 34 8.78 -7.18 -5.72
CA LEU A 34 8.75 -6.45 -4.46
C LEU A 34 7.41 -6.69 -3.76
N ASN A 35 7.37 -7.69 -2.86
CA ASN A 35 6.16 -8.02 -2.11
C ASN A 35 5.92 -7.02 -0.96
N ILE A 36 5.28 -5.90 -1.29
CA ILE A 36 4.92 -4.84 -0.34
C ILE A 36 3.52 -5.02 0.28
N THR A 37 2.75 -6.03 -0.10
CA THR A 37 1.33 -6.13 0.21
C THR A 37 1.05 -6.30 1.71
N GLN A 38 1.69 -7.28 2.36
CA GLN A 38 1.41 -7.56 3.77
C GLN A 38 1.94 -6.45 4.68
N LEU A 39 3.19 -6.01 4.48
CA LEU A 39 3.78 -4.92 5.28
C LEU A 39 2.94 -3.63 5.16
N SER A 40 2.41 -3.35 3.97
CA SER A 40 1.57 -2.17 3.75
C SER A 40 0.21 -2.28 4.45
N SER A 41 -0.31 -3.51 4.60
CA SER A 41 -1.57 -3.74 5.31
C SER A 41 -1.50 -3.37 6.80
N TYR A 42 -0.31 -3.40 7.40
CA TYR A 42 -0.10 -2.93 8.77
C TYR A 42 -0.19 -1.41 8.92
N ARG A 43 -0.02 -0.66 7.82
CA ARG A 43 0.20 0.79 7.83
C ARG A 43 -1.05 1.61 7.51
N LYS A 44 -2.22 1.22 8.04
CA LYS A 44 -3.49 1.96 7.86
C LYS A 44 -3.41 3.43 8.32
N ASP A 45 -2.49 3.72 9.23
CA ASP A 45 -2.16 5.05 9.73
C ASP A 45 -1.51 5.97 8.68
N ALA A 46 -0.91 5.41 7.63
CA ALA A 46 -0.12 6.16 6.65
C ALA A 46 -0.97 6.75 5.50
N HIS A 47 -2.28 6.55 5.49
CA HIS A 47 -3.17 7.05 4.44
C HIS A 47 -3.39 8.56 4.53
N THR A 48 -3.66 9.18 3.37
CA THR A 48 -3.99 10.61 3.31
C THR A 48 -5.31 10.99 3.98
N ALA A 49 -6.25 10.04 4.10
CA ALA A 49 -7.55 10.25 4.71
C ALA A 49 -8.25 11.50 4.14
N ILE A 50 -8.66 12.45 5.00
CA ILE A 50 -9.31 13.70 4.60
C ILE A 50 -8.33 14.80 4.18
N TYR A 51 -7.02 14.58 4.32
CA TYR A 51 -5.98 15.58 4.07
C TYR A 51 -5.47 15.59 2.63
N LYS A 52 -6.02 14.72 1.76
CA LYS A 52 -5.73 14.75 0.33
C LYS A 52 -6.23 16.04 -0.31
N LYS A 53 -5.42 16.62 -1.20
CA LYS A 53 -5.88 17.69 -2.10
C LYS A 53 -6.94 17.12 -3.05
N GLN A 54 -8.17 17.56 -2.87
CA GLN A 54 -9.27 17.26 -3.78
C GLN A 54 -9.41 18.39 -4.82
N TRP A 55 -9.97 18.05 -5.98
CA TRP A 55 -10.24 19.03 -7.06
C TRP A 55 -11.13 20.17 -6.58
N ASN A 56 -12.14 19.83 -5.76
CA ASN A 56 -12.98 20.78 -5.06
C ASN A 56 -12.68 20.69 -3.56
N LYS A 57 -12.65 21.83 -2.87
CA LYS A 57 -12.49 21.84 -1.40
C LYS A 57 -13.70 21.18 -0.76
N LEU A 58 -13.46 20.19 0.11
CA LEU A 58 -14.51 19.56 0.89
C LEU A 58 -15.22 20.59 1.78
N THR A 59 -16.54 20.46 1.89
CA THR A 59 -17.33 21.22 2.87
C THR A 59 -17.05 20.72 4.29
N GLN A 60 -17.42 21.50 5.31
CA GLN A 60 -17.25 21.08 6.71
C GLN A 60 -18.03 19.80 7.04
N GLU A 61 -19.21 19.62 6.43
CA GLU A 61 -20.03 18.40 6.57
C GLU A 61 -19.33 17.17 5.99
N GLN A 62 -18.65 17.33 4.85
CA GLN A 62 -17.90 16.25 4.23
C GLN A 62 -16.64 15.91 5.03
N LEU A 63 -15.94 16.90 5.57
CA LEU A 63 -14.80 16.70 6.48
C LEU A 63 -15.24 15.99 7.77
N ALA A 64 -16.45 16.26 8.25
CA ALA A 64 -17.04 15.57 9.40
C ALA A 64 -17.49 14.12 9.09
N ASN A 65 -17.53 13.71 7.81
CA ASN A 65 -17.86 12.35 7.38
C ASN A 65 -16.67 11.66 6.67
N PRO A 66 -15.62 11.29 7.41
CA PRO A 66 -14.46 10.60 6.84
C PRO A 66 -14.82 9.23 6.24
N PHE A 67 -15.88 8.57 6.70
CA PHE A 67 -16.30 7.28 6.14
C PHE A 67 -16.60 7.35 4.64
N SER A 68 -17.16 8.46 4.15
CA SER A 68 -17.47 8.66 2.74
C SER A 68 -16.41 9.44 1.95
N TYR A 69 -15.59 10.26 2.63
CA TYR A 69 -14.70 11.22 1.98
C TYR A 69 -13.21 11.04 2.26
N ALA A 70 -12.84 10.10 3.12
CA ALA A 70 -11.43 9.77 3.35
C ALA A 70 -10.87 8.97 2.18
N ASP A 71 -9.67 9.33 1.76
CA ASP A 71 -8.88 8.56 0.82
C ASP A 71 -8.04 7.51 1.57
N CYS A 72 -8.53 6.27 1.51
CA CYS A 72 -7.89 5.08 2.09
C CYS A 72 -7.07 4.28 1.06
N VAL A 73 -6.69 4.91 -0.06
CA VAL A 73 -5.91 4.26 -1.13
C VAL A 73 -4.53 4.91 -1.26
N HIS A 74 -4.48 6.23 -1.15
CA HIS A 74 -3.24 7.00 -1.29
C HIS A 74 -2.55 7.19 0.07
N TRP A 75 -1.25 7.43 0.01
CA TRP A 75 -0.35 7.51 1.16
C TRP A 75 0.19 8.93 1.34
N CYS A 76 0.37 9.33 2.59
CA CYS A 76 1.10 10.56 2.92
C CYS A 76 2.59 10.44 2.55
N LEU A 77 3.21 11.59 2.29
CA LEU A 77 4.65 11.75 2.15
C LEU A 77 5.16 12.79 3.16
N PRO A 78 6.24 12.52 3.92
CA PRO A 78 6.94 11.23 4.01
C PRO A 78 6.06 10.13 4.62
N GLY A 79 6.34 8.86 4.31
CA GLY A 79 5.48 7.76 4.75
C GLY A 79 5.80 6.38 4.17
N LEU A 80 4.76 5.55 4.02
CA LEU A 80 4.90 4.14 3.60
C LEU A 80 5.65 3.95 2.27
N GLN A 81 5.48 4.89 1.34
CA GLN A 81 6.12 4.84 0.03
C GLN A 81 7.65 4.95 0.12
N ASP A 82 8.18 5.57 1.18
CA ASP A 82 9.63 5.67 1.40
C ASP A 82 10.21 4.29 1.69
N THR A 83 9.53 3.47 2.52
CA THR A 83 9.93 2.07 2.77
C THR A 83 9.91 1.22 1.50
N TRP A 84 8.96 1.45 0.59
CA TRP A 84 8.95 0.76 -0.70
C TRP A 84 10.18 1.12 -1.55
N ASN A 85 10.56 2.39 -1.54
CA ASN A 85 11.75 2.88 -2.23
C ASN A 85 13.04 2.34 -1.61
N GLU A 86 13.11 2.20 -0.29
CA GLU A 86 14.25 1.56 0.39
C GLU A 86 14.40 0.08 -0.01
N LEU A 87 13.29 -0.66 -0.11
CA LEU A 87 13.30 -2.05 -0.59
C LEU A 87 13.75 -2.14 -2.06
N LEU A 88 13.27 -1.24 -2.90
CA LEU A 88 13.70 -1.15 -4.30
C LEU A 88 15.19 -0.83 -4.40
N PHE A 89 15.66 0.20 -3.68
CA PHE A 89 17.06 0.59 -3.63
C PHE A 89 17.95 -0.58 -3.21
N THR A 90 17.54 -1.31 -2.16
CA THR A 90 18.25 -2.51 -1.71
C THR A 90 18.35 -3.55 -2.82
N LYS A 91 17.26 -3.83 -3.56
CA LYS A 91 17.29 -4.79 -4.67
C LYS A 91 18.09 -4.36 -5.88
N LEU A 92 18.26 -3.06 -6.10
CA LEU A 92 19.05 -2.52 -7.21
C LEU A 92 20.54 -2.51 -6.92
N PHE A 93 20.94 -2.21 -5.68
CA PHE A 93 22.33 -1.92 -5.34
C PHE A 93 22.99 -2.91 -4.36
N TYR A 94 22.21 -3.79 -3.72
CA TYR A 94 22.69 -4.82 -2.79
C TYR A 94 22.09 -6.21 -3.14
N PRO A 95 22.46 -6.77 -4.31
CA PRO A 95 21.93 -8.05 -4.80
C PRO A 95 22.46 -9.27 -4.04
#